data_AF-A0A7K2XBZ5-F1
#
_entry.id   AF-A0A7K2XBZ5-F1
#
_cell.length_a   1.000
_cell.length_b   1.000
_cell.length_c   1.000
_cell.angle_alpha   90.00
_cell.angle_beta   90.00
_cell.angle_gamma   90.00
#
_symmetry.space_group_name_H-M   'P 1'
#
loop_
_entity.id
_entity.type
_entity.pdbx_description
1 polymer ?
#
loop_
_entity_poly.entity_id
_entity_poly.type
_entity_poly.pdbx_seq_one_letter_code
_entity_poly.pdbx_strand_id
1 'polypeptide(L)' 'HPRQLPVIERAYLPTPEEVDEAREIVAATGRGALALPDGRFVDAAVVEGARRTLALAARAG' A
#
# COMPACT_ATOMS: atom_id res chain seq x y z
N HIS A 1 -27.47 -5.96 -3.53
CA HIS A 1 -28.38 -4.82 -3.33
C HIS A 1 -27.58 -3.51 -3.38
N PRO A 2 -28.00 -2.44 -4.08
CA PRO A 2 -27.19 -1.22 -4.27
C PRO A 2 -26.66 -0.60 -2.97
N ARG A 3 -27.45 -0.64 -1.89
CA ARG A 3 -27.02 -0.21 -0.54
C ARG A 3 -25.81 -0.95 0.04
N GLN A 4 -25.41 -2.09 -0.51
CA GLN A 4 -24.23 -2.82 -0.06
C GLN A 4 -22.93 -2.26 -0.65
N LEU A 5 -23.00 -1.56 -1.80
CA LEU A 5 -21.81 -1.09 -2.51
C LEU A 5 -20.92 -0.20 -1.64
N PRO A 6 -21.41 0.82 -0.91
CA PRO A 6 -20.54 1.65 -0.09
C PRO A 6 -19.86 0.89 1.06
N VAL A 7 -20.51 -0.16 1.57
CA VAL A 7 -19.94 -1.01 2.62
C VAL A 7 -18.84 -1.91 2.05
N ILE A 8 -19.07 -2.50 0.87
CA ILE A 8 -18.11 -3.34 0.18
C ILE A 8 -16.90 -2.50 -0.25
N GLU A 9 -17.11 -1.36 -0.91
CA GLU A 9 -16.04 -0.48 -1.35
C GLU A 9 -15.12 -0.09 -0.18
N ARG A 10 -15.68 0.42 0.92
CA ARG A 10 -14.87 0.79 2.10
C ARG A 10 -14.11 -0.39 2.72
N ALA A 11 -14.65 -1.62 2.65
CA ALA A 11 -14.02 -2.79 3.23
C ALA A 11 -12.84 -3.33 2.41
N TYR A 12 -12.75 -2.98 1.13
CA TYR A 12 -11.72 -3.46 0.20
C TYR A 12 -10.80 -2.35 -0.33
N LEU A 13 -11.02 -1.11 0.08
CA LEU A 13 -10.07 -0.03 -0.16
C LEU A 13 -8.98 -0.04 0.93
N PRO A 14 -7.73 0.26 0.56
CA PRO A 14 -6.67 0.43 1.53
C PRO A 14 -7.01 1.51 2.58
N THR A 15 -6.57 1.30 3.81
CA THR A 15 -6.67 2.34 4.85
C THR A 15 -5.64 3.46 4.60
N PRO A 16 -5.84 4.66 5.17
CA PRO A 16 -4.84 5.73 5.07
C PRO A 16 -3.44 5.30 5.55
N GLU A 17 -3.37 4.51 6.63
CA GLU A 17 -2.12 4.01 7.19
C GLU A 17 -1.41 3.05 6.24
N GLU A 18 -2.15 2.14 5.60
CA GLU A 18 -1.61 1.22 4.59
C GLU A 18 -1.06 1.98 3.37
N VAL A 19 -1.71 3.09 3.00
CA VAL A 19 -1.26 3.96 1.91
C VAL A 19 0.04 4.68 2.27
N ASP A 20 0.15 5.19 3.49
CA ASP A 20 1.36 5.87 3.96
C ASP A 20 2.54 4.90 4.07
N GLU A 21 2.32 3.72 4.64
CA GLU A 21 3.34 2.66 4.70
C GLU A 21 3.80 2.25 3.29
N ALA A 22 2.87 2.09 2.35
CA ALA A 22 3.20 1.77 0.97
C ALA A 22 4.06 2.85 0.29
N ARG A 23 3.83 4.14 0.60
CA ARG A 23 4.67 5.24 0.11
C ARG A 23 6.09 5.14 0.65
N GLU A 24 6.25 4.86 1.95
CA GLU A 24 7.57 4.69 2.58
C GLU A 24 8.35 3.54 1.96
N ILE A 25 7.68 2.39 1.78
CA ILE A 25 8.27 1.20 1.14
C ILE A 25 8.76 1.53 -0.26
N VAL A 26 7.91 2.13 -1.11
CA VAL A 26 8.28 2.46 -2.50
C VAL A 26 9.42 3.47 -2.56
N ALA A 27 9.46 4.45 -1.65
CA ALA A 27 10.54 5.43 -1.56
C ALA A 27 11.89 4.80 -1.17
N ALA A 28 11.88 3.73 -0.35
CA ALA A 28 13.08 3.04 0.08
C ALA A 28 13.78 2.25 -1.05
N THR A 29 13.04 1.84 -2.08
CA THR A 29 13.49 0.90 -3.14
C THR A 29 14.63 1.40 -4.02
N GLY A 30 14.81 2.72 -4.12
CA GLY A 30 15.91 3.33 -4.88
C GLY A 30 17.29 3.17 -4.25
N ARG A 31 17.39 2.55 -3.06
CA ARG A 31 18.64 2.39 -2.29
C ARG A 31 19.14 0.94 -2.22
N GLY A 32 18.54 0.01 -2.98
CA GLY A 32 18.79 -1.44 -2.87
C GLY A 32 17.91 -2.09 -1.79
N ALA A 33 18.00 -3.42 -1.60
CA ALA A 33 17.26 -4.11 -0.54
C ALA A 33 17.57 -3.43 0.81
N LEU A 34 16.58 -2.74 1.37
CA LEU A 34 16.77 -1.85 2.51
C LEU A 34 16.11 -2.46 3.74
N ALA A 35 16.84 -2.45 4.86
CA ALA A 35 16.19 -2.46 6.15
C ALA A 35 15.61 -1.04 6.39
N LEU A 36 14.31 -0.95 6.62
CA LEU A 36 13.67 0.28 7.10
C LEU A 36 14.22 0.67 8.48
N PRO A 37 14.08 1.94 8.92
CA PRO A 37 14.56 2.38 10.24
C PRO A 37 14.02 1.58 11.43
N ASP A 38 12.89 0.91 11.26
CA ASP A 38 12.25 0.01 12.22
C ASP A 38 12.77 -1.44 12.15
N GLY A 39 13.75 -1.72 11.28
CA GLY A 39 14.37 -3.02 11.08
C GLY A 39 13.67 -3.94 10.08
N ARG A 40 12.56 -3.51 9.45
CA ARG A 40 11.88 -4.34 8.45
C ARG A 40 12.66 -4.45 7.14
N PHE A 41 12.81 -5.66 6.62
CA PHE A 41 13.45 -5.90 5.34
C PHE A 41 12.49 -5.66 4.17
N VAL A 42 12.90 -4.84 3.21
CA VAL A 42 12.14 -4.56 1.99
C VAL A 42 12.79 -5.27 0.81
N ASP A 43 12.14 -6.34 0.33
CA ASP A 43 12.50 -7.03 -0.90
C ASP A 43 11.60 -6.63 -2.08
N ALA A 44 11.87 -7.17 -3.27
CA ALA A 44 11.09 -6.88 -4.47
C ALA A 44 9.59 -7.23 -4.32
N ALA A 45 9.23 -8.28 -3.58
CA ALA A 45 7.84 -8.68 -3.39
C ALA A 45 7.09 -7.69 -2.48
N VAL A 46 7.74 -7.21 -1.41
CA VAL A 46 7.20 -6.16 -0.53
C VAL A 46 6.95 -4.88 -1.32
N VAL A 47 7.88 -4.51 -2.20
CA VAL A 47 7.76 -3.35 -3.09
C VAL A 47 6.58 -3.47 -4.04
N GLU A 48 6.43 -4.62 -4.70
CA GLU A 48 5.30 -4.87 -5.59
C GLU A 48 3.96 -4.84 -4.84
N GLY A 49 3.94 -5.33 -3.58
CA GLY A 49 2.80 -5.19 -2.69
C GLY A 49 2.41 -3.73 -2.46
N ALA A 50 3.37 -2.91 -2.04
CA ALA A 50 3.16 -1.49 -1.82
C ALA A 50 2.67 -0.75 -3.09
N ARG A 51 3.26 -1.04 -4.26
CA ARG A 51 2.79 -0.49 -5.54
C ARG A 51 1.33 -0.82 -5.83
N ARG A 52 0.89 -2.06 -5.54
CA ARG A 52 -0.52 -2.46 -5.70
C ARG A 52 -1.44 -1.69 -4.75
N THR A 53 -1.06 -1.51 -3.49
CA THR A 53 -1.81 -0.71 -2.52
C THR A 53 -2.02 0.71 -3.02
N LEU A 54 -0.95 1.36 -3.49
CA LEU A 54 -1.04 2.73 -4.04
C LEU A 54 -1.92 2.79 -5.30
N ALA A 55 -1.83 1.79 -6.18
CA ALA A 55 -2.66 1.71 -7.38
C ALA A 55 -4.16 1.51 -7.05
N LEU A 56 -4.48 0.78 -5.99
CA LEU A 56 -5.86 0.63 -5.51
C LEU A 56 -6.38 1.94 -4.91
N ALA A 57 -5.59 2.60 -4.06
CA ALA A 57 -5.97 3.89 -3.47
C ALA A 57 -6.20 4.99 -4.52
N ALA A 58 -5.40 5.03 -5.58
CA ALA A 58 -5.54 6.00 -6.67
C ALA A 58 -6.82 5.83 -7.51
N ARG A 59 -7.51 4.68 -7.42
CA ARG A 59 -8.79 4.45 -8.12
C ARG A 59 -10.01 4.95 -7.33
N ALA A 60 -9.81 5.25 -6.04
CA ALA A 60 -10.87 5.67 -5.13
C ALA A 60 -10.98 7.18 -4.95
N GLY A 61 -9.96 7.94 -5.38
CA GLY A 61 -9.96 9.41 -5.44
C GLY A 61 -10.25 9.91 -6.84
#